data_AF-A0A0K2YI44-F1
#
_entry.id   AF-A0A0K2YI44-F1
#
_cell.length_a   1.000
_cell.length_b   1.000
_cell.length_c   1.000
_cell.angle_alpha   90.00
_cell.angle_beta   90.00
_cell.angle_gamma   90.00
#
_symmetry.space_group_name_H-M   'P 1'
#
loop_
_entity.id
_entity.type
_entity.pdbx_description
1 polymer ?
#
loop_
_entity_poly.entity_id
_entity_poly.type
_entity_poly.pdbx_seq_one_letter_code
_entity_poly.pdbx_strand_id
1 'polypeptide(L)'
;MDQDLRDRLLAMDTMAVFEVMSHYLDRVGHQLQQARTTHSDGLGAAWIEAQLGALRDFGEQVPFENESMADATAIASRWSTAAAEVLAALPKPEADPDLLTVVVTPDEVAACSTGPVLGLLTMLLESPARARSRQGVLDLRISGYDTHPAELSEIPEVRTYIQQLGREFPYWLYFASTKSSSLQMIALCHLPPGLTKNEKRAQFPIRLHDLLMGRWIPALNEMAEFAGLAPEVLREVSDRAIGYFSTTAAV
;
A
#
# COMPACT_ATOMS: atom_id res chain seq x y z
N MET A 1 4.02 -8.21 -21.25
CA MET A 1 4.58 -8.25 -22.61
C MET A 1 3.52 -7.82 -23.62
N ASP A 2 3.85 -6.93 -24.54
CA ASP A 2 2.96 -6.50 -25.64
C ASP A 2 2.58 -7.71 -26.51
N GLN A 3 1.32 -7.80 -26.93
CA GLN A 3 0.83 -8.88 -27.79
C GLN A 3 1.55 -8.86 -29.16
N ASP A 4 1.89 -7.68 -29.68
CA ASP A 4 2.67 -7.55 -30.93
C ASP A 4 4.08 -8.14 -30.81
N LEU A 5 4.75 -7.92 -29.66
CA LEU A 5 6.08 -8.47 -29.41
C LEU A 5 6.03 -9.99 -29.27
N ARG A 6 4.99 -10.52 -28.61
CA ARG A 6 4.76 -11.96 -28.47
C ARG A 6 4.59 -12.64 -29.83
N ASP A 7 3.74 -12.09 -30.68
CA ASP A 7 3.43 -12.66 -32.00
C ASP A 7 4.65 -12.61 -32.93
N ARG A 8 5.49 -11.57 -32.80
CA ARG A 8 6.77 -11.45 -33.53
C ARG A 8 7.80 -12.47 -33.06
N LEU A 9 7.94 -12.69 -31.75
CA LEU A 9 8.90 -13.66 -31.20
C LEU A 9 8.56 -15.10 -31.58
N LEU A 10 7.27 -15.45 -31.66
CA LEU A 10 6.81 -16.78 -32.07
C LEU A 10 7.08 -17.09 -33.55
N ALA A 11 7.34 -16.07 -34.38
CA ALA A 11 7.63 -16.22 -35.80
C ALA A 11 9.14 -16.25 -36.14
N MET A 12 10.02 -16.18 -35.15
CA MET A 12 11.47 -16.06 -35.30
C MET A 12 12.18 -17.40 -35.03
N ASP A 13 13.35 -17.62 -35.63
CA ASP A 13 14.20 -18.77 -35.30
C ASP A 13 14.82 -18.62 -33.89
N THR A 14 15.30 -19.74 -33.33
CA THR A 14 15.79 -19.81 -31.93
C THR A 14 16.87 -18.78 -31.63
N MET A 15 17.78 -18.53 -32.58
CA MET A 15 18.88 -17.58 -32.41
C MET A 15 18.39 -16.13 -32.47
N ALA A 16 17.44 -15.84 -33.34
CA ALA A 16 16.85 -14.51 -33.45
C ALA A 16 15.95 -14.19 -32.24
N VAL A 17 15.23 -15.18 -31.68
CA VAL A 17 14.53 -15.04 -30.39
C VAL A 17 15.52 -14.71 -29.28
N PHE A 18 16.67 -15.40 -29.24
CA PHE A 18 17.72 -15.14 -28.25
C PHE A 18 18.25 -13.70 -28.32
N GLU A 19 18.57 -13.20 -29.52
CA GLU A 19 19.08 -11.83 -29.71
C GLU A 19 18.05 -10.76 -29.31
N VAL A 20 16.79 -10.92 -29.71
CA VAL A 20 15.73 -9.96 -29.36
C VAL A 20 15.47 -9.97 -27.85
N MET A 21 15.50 -11.14 -27.22
CA MET A 21 15.27 -11.28 -25.77
C MET A 21 16.46 -10.76 -24.95
N SER A 22 17.70 -10.98 -25.40
CA SER A 22 18.89 -10.39 -24.80
C SER A 22 18.85 -8.86 -24.87
N HIS A 23 18.49 -8.31 -26.04
CA HIS A 23 18.29 -6.87 -26.19
C HIS A 23 17.15 -6.32 -25.34
N TYR A 24 16.07 -7.08 -25.16
CA TYR A 24 14.97 -6.70 -24.29
C TYR A 24 15.41 -6.65 -22.83
N LEU A 25 16.16 -7.64 -22.35
CA LEU A 25 16.70 -7.67 -20.99
C LEU A 25 17.72 -6.56 -20.75
N ASP A 26 18.62 -6.28 -21.70
CA ASP A 26 19.55 -5.15 -21.62
C ASP A 26 18.78 -3.83 -21.57
N ARG A 27 17.71 -3.69 -22.36
CA ARG A 27 16.86 -2.49 -22.36
C ARG A 27 16.13 -2.33 -21.02
N VAL A 28 15.57 -3.41 -20.47
CA VAL A 28 14.96 -3.42 -19.13
C VAL A 28 16.02 -3.06 -18.09
N GLY A 29 17.21 -3.63 -18.14
CA GLY A 29 18.35 -3.30 -17.27
C GLY A 29 18.75 -1.82 -17.33
N HIS A 30 18.80 -1.24 -18.54
CA HIS A 30 19.06 0.19 -18.71
C HIS A 30 17.91 1.07 -18.19
N GLN A 31 16.66 0.68 -18.39
CA GLN A 31 15.49 1.37 -17.84
C GLN A 31 15.49 1.31 -16.31
N LEU A 32 15.94 0.20 -15.71
CA LEU A 32 16.12 0.04 -14.27
C LEU A 32 17.22 0.97 -13.73
N GLN A 33 18.35 1.04 -14.42
CA GLN A 33 19.45 1.92 -14.03
C GLN A 33 19.09 3.41 -14.20
N GLN A 34 18.24 3.75 -15.18
CA GLN A 34 17.69 5.09 -15.33
C GLN A 34 16.68 5.41 -14.22
N ALA A 35 15.72 4.51 -13.93
CA ALA A 35 14.76 4.66 -12.85
C ALA A 35 15.43 4.84 -11.48
N ARG A 36 16.56 4.14 -11.24
CA ARG A 36 17.42 4.28 -10.06
C ARG A 36 17.97 5.70 -9.84
N THR A 37 18.14 6.48 -10.91
CA THR A 37 18.63 7.87 -10.82
C THR A 37 17.51 8.89 -10.66
N THR A 38 16.27 8.51 -10.92
CA THR A 38 15.13 9.44 -10.96
C THR A 38 14.07 9.18 -9.89
N HIS A 39 13.80 7.94 -9.44
CA HIS A 39 12.66 7.63 -8.54
C HIS A 39 13.01 6.61 -7.44
N SER A 40 12.61 6.92 -6.19
CA SER A 40 12.74 6.07 -4.98
C SER A 40 11.55 5.15 -4.72
N ASP A 41 10.49 5.21 -5.54
CA ASP A 41 9.18 4.74 -5.09
C ASP A 41 8.83 3.38 -5.72
N GLY A 42 8.50 2.40 -4.86
CA GLY A 42 8.38 0.96 -5.13
C GLY A 42 7.41 0.47 -6.23
N LEU A 43 6.87 1.34 -7.08
CA LEU A 43 6.15 0.98 -8.32
C LEU A 43 7.04 0.24 -9.32
N GLY A 44 8.36 0.50 -9.29
CA GLY A 44 9.32 -0.25 -10.08
C GLY A 44 9.24 -1.74 -9.81
N ALA A 45 9.23 -2.15 -8.54
CA ALA A 45 9.28 -3.56 -8.15
C ALA A 45 8.06 -4.37 -8.64
N ALA A 46 6.84 -3.82 -8.51
CA ALA A 46 5.62 -4.50 -8.95
C ALA A 46 5.52 -4.60 -10.49
N TRP A 47 5.93 -3.57 -11.22
CA TRP A 47 6.00 -3.62 -12.69
C TRP A 47 7.09 -4.61 -13.16
N ILE A 48 8.22 -4.67 -12.46
CA ILE A 48 9.31 -5.62 -12.72
C ILE A 48 8.88 -7.06 -12.49
N GLU A 49 8.26 -7.37 -11.35
CA GLU A 49 7.74 -8.72 -11.05
C GLU A 49 6.70 -9.15 -12.08
N ALA A 50 5.84 -8.23 -12.54
CA ALA A 50 4.88 -8.52 -13.60
C ALA A 50 5.55 -8.80 -14.97
N GLN A 51 6.62 -8.07 -15.33
CA GLN A 51 7.36 -8.37 -16.56
C GLN A 51 8.17 -9.67 -16.45
N LEU A 52 8.78 -9.94 -15.30
CA LEU A 52 9.55 -11.17 -15.05
C LEU A 52 8.65 -12.42 -14.98
N GLY A 53 7.45 -12.29 -14.40
CA GLY A 53 6.42 -13.34 -14.45
C GLY A 53 5.98 -13.63 -15.89
N ALA A 54 5.68 -12.59 -16.67
CA ALA A 54 5.30 -12.75 -18.08
C ALA A 54 6.42 -13.37 -18.94
N LEU A 55 7.69 -13.13 -18.60
CA LEU A 55 8.84 -13.76 -19.25
C LEU A 55 9.00 -15.24 -18.87
N ARG A 56 8.75 -15.59 -17.61
CA ARG A 56 8.76 -16.98 -17.13
C ARG A 56 7.66 -17.79 -17.82
N ASP A 57 6.44 -17.26 -17.83
CA ASP A 57 5.28 -17.89 -18.48
C ASP A 57 5.51 -18.09 -19.99
N PHE A 58 6.24 -17.17 -20.64
CA PHE A 58 6.60 -17.30 -22.05
C PHE A 58 7.61 -18.44 -22.28
N GLY A 59 8.64 -18.56 -21.44
CA GLY A 59 9.64 -19.64 -21.53
C GLY A 59 9.03 -21.05 -21.38
N GLU A 60 7.92 -21.18 -20.65
CA GLU A 60 7.19 -22.45 -20.51
C GLU A 60 6.27 -22.76 -21.72
N GLN A 61 5.90 -21.75 -22.51
CA GLN A 61 4.90 -21.86 -23.57
C GLN A 61 5.46 -21.93 -25.00
N VAL A 62 6.76 -21.67 -25.20
CA VAL A 62 7.37 -21.78 -26.54
C VAL A 62 7.70 -23.26 -26.85
N PRO A 63 7.06 -23.87 -27.85
CA PRO A 63 7.44 -25.20 -28.30
C PRO A 63 8.69 -25.06 -29.17
N PHE A 64 9.86 -25.44 -28.64
CA PHE A 64 11.10 -25.50 -29.42
C PHE A 64 11.05 -26.70 -30.36
N GLU A 65 10.44 -26.53 -31.53
CA GLU A 65 10.15 -27.64 -32.45
C GLU A 65 11.37 -28.18 -33.22
N ASN A 66 12.60 -27.65 -33.09
CA ASN A 66 13.70 -28.11 -33.95
C ASN A 66 15.14 -28.10 -33.39
N GLU A 67 15.33 -28.09 -32.07
CA GLU A 67 16.67 -28.32 -31.49
C GLU A 67 16.61 -29.43 -30.45
N SER A 68 17.73 -30.15 -30.29
CA SER A 68 17.87 -31.23 -29.31
C SER A 68 17.26 -30.80 -27.98
N MET A 69 16.41 -31.64 -27.39
CA MET A 69 15.76 -31.37 -26.10
C MET A 69 16.77 -31.00 -24.99
N ALA A 70 18.05 -31.39 -25.17
CA ALA A 70 19.16 -30.95 -24.32
C ALA A 70 19.50 -29.46 -24.45
N ASP A 71 19.46 -28.89 -25.66
CA ASP A 71 19.76 -27.48 -25.92
C ASP A 71 18.63 -26.59 -25.38
N ALA A 72 17.36 -26.97 -25.61
CA ALA A 72 16.21 -26.26 -25.04
C ALA A 72 16.22 -26.27 -23.50
N THR A 73 16.59 -27.40 -22.88
CA THR A 73 16.71 -27.51 -21.42
C THR A 73 17.88 -26.70 -20.87
N ALA A 74 19.04 -26.71 -21.54
CA ALA A 74 20.20 -25.92 -21.16
C ALA A 74 19.91 -24.41 -21.28
N ILE A 75 19.19 -24.03 -22.33
CA ILE A 75 18.72 -22.66 -22.56
C ILE A 75 17.75 -22.27 -21.43
N ALA A 76 16.68 -23.03 -21.18
CA ALA A 76 15.73 -22.77 -20.07
C ALA A 76 16.40 -22.66 -18.69
N SER A 77 17.39 -23.52 -18.42
CA SER A 77 18.17 -23.48 -17.18
C SER A 77 19.01 -22.21 -17.05
N ARG A 78 19.66 -21.76 -18.13
CA ARG A 78 20.41 -20.50 -18.16
C ARG A 78 19.48 -19.29 -17.96
N TRP A 79 18.28 -19.31 -18.53
CA TRP A 79 17.27 -18.26 -18.32
C TRP A 79 16.77 -18.21 -16.88
N SER A 80 16.42 -19.35 -16.30
CA SER A 80 15.99 -19.44 -14.90
C SER A 80 17.06 -18.91 -13.94
N THR A 81 18.33 -19.24 -14.22
CA THR A 81 19.48 -18.77 -13.44
C THR A 81 19.68 -17.26 -13.57
N ALA A 82 19.69 -16.72 -14.80
CA ALA A 82 19.86 -15.29 -15.04
C ALA A 82 18.70 -14.45 -14.45
N ALA A 83 17.46 -14.94 -14.55
CA ALA A 83 16.31 -14.29 -13.92
C ALA A 83 16.41 -14.30 -12.39
N ALA A 84 16.84 -15.42 -11.81
CA ALA A 84 17.07 -15.54 -10.37
C ALA A 84 18.20 -14.62 -9.87
N GLU A 85 19.28 -14.48 -10.63
CA GLU A 85 20.38 -13.54 -10.31
C GLU A 85 19.93 -12.08 -10.38
N VAL A 86 19.13 -11.71 -11.39
CA VAL A 86 18.53 -10.38 -11.50
C VAL A 86 17.58 -10.12 -10.32
N LEU A 87 16.69 -11.07 -10.00
CA LEU A 87 15.78 -11.00 -8.84
C LEU A 87 16.53 -10.88 -7.51
N ALA A 88 17.62 -11.64 -7.33
CA ALA A 88 18.44 -11.60 -6.13
C ALA A 88 19.27 -10.30 -6.01
N ALA A 89 19.60 -9.67 -7.14
CA ALA A 89 20.30 -8.40 -7.22
C ALA A 89 19.37 -7.18 -7.12
N LEU A 90 18.05 -7.37 -7.21
CA LEU A 90 17.09 -6.30 -6.90
C LEU A 90 17.27 -5.88 -5.43
N PRO A 91 17.34 -4.57 -5.13
CA PRO A 91 17.27 -4.14 -3.75
C PRO A 91 15.94 -4.66 -3.17
N LYS A 92 16.02 -5.37 -2.03
CA LYS A 92 14.82 -5.69 -1.25
C LYS A 92 14.03 -4.40 -1.08
N PRO A 93 12.68 -4.42 -1.19
CA PRO A 93 11.87 -3.24 -0.94
C PRO A 93 12.39 -2.60 0.34
N GLU A 94 12.70 -1.30 0.27
CA GLU A 94 13.18 -0.52 1.41
C GLU A 94 12.34 -0.94 2.62
N ALA A 95 13.03 -1.30 3.71
CA ALA A 95 12.41 -1.87 4.89
C ALA A 95 11.10 -1.12 5.17
N ASP A 96 10.00 -1.89 5.25
CA ASP A 96 8.68 -1.36 5.57
C ASP A 96 8.86 -0.31 6.67
N PRO A 97 8.54 0.98 6.42
CA PRO A 97 8.90 2.02 7.37
C PRO A 97 8.29 1.65 8.72
N ASP A 98 9.15 1.57 9.74
CA ASP A 98 8.77 1.09 11.06
C ASP A 98 7.43 1.74 11.47
N LEU A 99 6.45 0.88 11.76
CA LEU A 99 5.11 1.31 12.14
C LEU A 99 5.21 2.29 13.31
N LEU A 100 4.74 3.52 13.10
CA LEU A 100 4.67 4.53 14.14
C LEU A 100 3.45 4.23 15.01
N THR A 101 3.64 3.47 16.07
CA THR A 101 2.58 3.21 17.03
C THR A 101 2.47 4.36 18.03
N VAL A 102 1.31 4.99 18.07
CA VAL A 102 0.94 5.98 19.09
C VAL A 102 -0.01 5.31 20.06
N VAL A 103 0.40 5.19 21.32
CA VAL A 103 -0.39 4.54 22.37
C VAL A 103 -1.14 5.60 23.17
N VAL A 104 -2.44 5.39 23.33
CA VAL A 104 -3.33 6.15 24.20
C VAL A 104 -3.66 5.30 25.42
N THR A 105 -3.57 5.91 26.59
CA THR A 105 -3.81 5.26 27.89
C THR A 105 -5.26 5.47 28.36
N PRO A 106 -5.77 4.63 29.28
CA PRO A 106 -7.09 4.84 29.88
C PRO A 106 -7.23 6.19 30.60
N ASP A 107 -6.16 6.68 31.23
CA ASP A 107 -6.16 7.98 31.92
C ASP A 107 -6.35 9.14 30.92
N GLU A 108 -5.68 9.09 29.76
CA GLU A 108 -5.85 10.08 28.69
C GLU A 108 -7.26 10.03 28.10
N VAL A 109 -7.82 8.82 27.93
CA VAL A 109 -9.20 8.63 27.47
C VAL A 109 -10.20 9.17 28.48
N ALA A 110 -10.07 8.80 29.75
CA ALA A 110 -10.97 9.23 30.83
C ALA A 110 -10.95 10.74 31.05
N ALA A 111 -9.78 11.37 30.94
CA ALA A 111 -9.62 12.82 31.03
C ALA A 111 -9.95 13.56 29.72
N CYS A 112 -10.22 12.84 28.63
CA CYS A 112 -10.34 13.40 27.27
C CYS A 112 -9.14 14.29 26.89
N SER A 113 -7.94 13.91 27.33
CA SER A 113 -6.72 14.71 27.17
C SER A 113 -6.03 14.39 25.84
N THR A 114 -6.45 15.02 24.76
CA THR A 114 -5.90 14.80 23.40
C THR A 114 -4.53 15.45 23.17
N GLY A 115 -4.15 16.43 23.98
CA GLY A 115 -2.95 17.25 23.81
C GLY A 115 -1.63 16.48 23.62
N PRO A 116 -1.30 15.47 24.46
CA PRO A 116 -0.08 14.68 24.31
C PRO A 116 0.01 13.97 22.96
N VAL A 117 -1.08 13.31 22.55
CA VAL A 117 -1.18 12.62 21.26
C VAL A 117 -1.13 13.61 20.10
N LEU A 118 -1.83 14.73 20.21
CA LEU A 118 -1.79 15.79 19.19
C LEU A 118 -0.38 16.36 19.02
N GLY A 119 0.36 16.56 20.11
CA GLY A 119 1.76 16.96 20.04
C GLY A 119 2.58 16.02 19.16
N LEU A 120 2.43 14.70 19.34
CA LEU A 120 3.10 13.70 18.50
C LEU A 120 2.62 13.74 17.04
N LEU A 121 1.31 13.86 16.81
CA LEU A 121 0.73 13.88 15.46
C LEU A 121 1.12 15.15 14.70
N THR A 122 1.19 16.30 15.36
CA THR A 122 1.63 17.56 14.75
C THR A 122 3.10 17.54 14.34
N MET A 123 3.95 16.72 14.99
CA MET A 123 5.32 16.53 14.51
C MET A 123 5.38 15.92 13.10
N LEU A 124 4.36 15.17 12.67
CA LEU A 124 4.26 14.65 11.30
C LEU A 124 4.09 15.78 10.27
N LEU A 125 3.58 16.93 10.71
CA LEU A 125 3.24 18.09 9.90
C LEU A 125 4.34 19.18 9.91
N GLU A 126 5.47 18.96 10.59
CA GLU A 126 6.54 19.97 10.71
C GLU A 126 7.15 20.37 9.36
N SER A 127 7.14 19.47 8.37
CA SER A 127 7.60 19.77 7.02
C SER A 127 6.99 18.83 5.97
N PRO A 128 6.92 19.27 4.70
CA PRO A 128 6.47 18.42 3.59
C PRO A 128 7.27 17.11 3.46
N ALA A 129 8.59 17.18 3.65
CA ALA A 129 9.46 16.00 3.57
C ALA A 129 9.16 14.99 4.69
N ARG A 130 8.92 15.47 5.91
CA ARG A 130 8.57 14.62 7.05
C ARG A 130 7.20 13.96 6.85
N ALA A 131 6.21 14.73 6.39
CA ALA A 131 4.89 14.20 6.04
C ALA A 131 5.00 13.05 5.02
N ARG A 132 5.72 13.26 3.90
CA ARG A 132 5.94 12.22 2.88
C ARG A 132 6.58 10.96 3.46
N SER A 133 7.63 11.11 4.27
CA SER A 133 8.35 9.97 4.86
C SER A 133 7.53 9.15 5.86
N ARG A 134 6.38 9.66 6.32
CA ARG A 134 5.51 9.03 7.32
C ARG A 134 4.12 8.69 6.78
N GLN A 135 3.95 8.70 5.46
CA GLN A 135 2.69 8.33 4.84
C GLN A 135 2.34 6.87 5.11
N GLY A 136 1.13 6.59 5.60
CA GLY A 136 0.63 5.22 5.79
C GLY A 136 1.32 4.38 6.87
N VAL A 137 2.02 5.00 7.83
CA VAL A 137 2.78 4.28 8.87
C VAL A 137 2.19 4.42 10.28
N LEU A 138 1.18 5.26 10.47
CA LEU A 138 0.61 5.55 11.79
C LEU A 138 -0.35 4.44 12.25
N ASP A 139 -0.12 3.88 13.44
CA ASP A 139 -1.04 2.98 14.14
C ASP A 139 -1.46 3.62 15.48
N LEU A 140 -2.72 4.04 15.59
CA LEU A 140 -3.26 4.58 16.84
C LEU A 140 -3.83 3.44 17.69
N ARG A 141 -3.19 3.16 18.82
CA ARG A 141 -3.56 2.08 19.74
C ARG A 141 -4.13 2.63 21.04
N ILE A 142 -5.30 2.17 21.43
CA ILE A 142 -5.85 2.43 22.76
C ILE A 142 -5.55 1.20 23.62
N SER A 143 -4.82 1.40 24.71
CA SER A 143 -4.36 0.33 25.60
C SER A 143 -5.18 0.28 26.89
N GLY A 144 -5.12 -0.85 27.61
CA GLY A 144 -5.73 -0.97 28.94
C GLY A 144 -7.22 -1.31 28.98
N TYR A 145 -7.81 -1.63 27.82
CA TYR A 145 -9.21 -2.07 27.69
C TYR A 145 -9.34 -3.55 27.31
N ASP A 146 -8.26 -4.33 27.38
CA ASP A 146 -8.22 -5.73 26.91
C ASP A 146 -9.22 -6.65 27.65
N THR A 147 -9.60 -6.29 28.88
CA THR A 147 -10.59 -7.02 29.69
C THR A 147 -11.99 -6.43 29.59
N HIS A 148 -12.18 -5.34 28.83
CA HIS A 148 -13.47 -4.72 28.68
C HIS A 148 -14.37 -5.58 27.78
N PRO A 149 -15.64 -5.85 28.15
CA PRO A 149 -16.49 -6.79 27.41
C PRO A 149 -16.97 -6.24 26.05
N ALA A 150 -16.90 -4.92 25.86
CA ALA A 150 -17.28 -4.27 24.61
C ALA A 150 -16.04 -3.89 23.79
N GLU A 151 -16.19 -3.93 22.46
CA GLU A 151 -15.21 -3.39 21.50
C GLU A 151 -14.88 -1.92 21.81
N LEU A 152 -13.64 -1.50 21.56
CA LEU A 152 -13.19 -0.11 21.78
C LEU A 152 -14.15 0.92 21.17
N SER A 153 -14.66 0.65 19.96
CA SER A 153 -15.58 1.55 19.27
C SER A 153 -16.97 1.65 19.91
N GLU A 154 -17.31 0.82 20.89
CA GLU A 154 -18.56 0.86 21.66
C GLU A 154 -18.38 1.49 23.05
N ILE A 155 -17.15 1.69 23.50
CA ILE A 155 -16.85 2.27 24.81
C ILE A 155 -17.07 3.80 24.74
N PRO A 156 -18.00 4.39 25.50
CA PRO A 156 -18.38 5.80 25.35
C PRO A 156 -17.21 6.78 25.44
N GLU A 157 -16.35 6.65 26.44
CA GLU A 157 -15.20 7.52 26.67
C GLU A 157 -14.16 7.42 25.56
N VAL A 158 -13.90 6.21 25.04
CA VAL A 158 -13.02 5.98 23.90
C VAL A 158 -13.55 6.71 22.66
N ARG A 159 -14.85 6.62 22.41
CA ARG A 159 -15.48 7.27 21.27
C ARG A 159 -15.40 8.78 21.38
N THR A 160 -15.69 9.35 22.56
CA THR A 160 -15.56 10.78 22.82
C THR A 160 -14.13 11.25 22.57
N TYR A 161 -13.14 10.52 23.09
CA TYR A 161 -11.73 10.81 22.89
C TYR A 161 -11.35 10.81 21.39
N ILE A 162 -11.71 9.74 20.66
CA ILE A 162 -11.37 9.59 19.24
C ILE A 162 -12.06 10.64 18.37
N GLN A 163 -13.32 10.97 18.65
CA GLN A 163 -14.02 12.02 17.93
C GLN A 163 -13.39 13.39 18.17
N GLN A 164 -12.96 13.68 19.42
CA GLN A 164 -12.28 14.91 19.77
C GLN A 164 -10.91 14.98 19.08
N LEU A 165 -10.09 13.93 19.20
CA LEU A 165 -8.79 13.84 18.54
C LEU A 165 -8.90 14.03 17.03
N GLY A 166 -9.89 13.38 16.39
CA GLY A 166 -10.11 13.51 14.96
C GLY A 166 -10.51 14.93 14.53
N ARG A 167 -11.12 15.75 15.41
CA ARG A 167 -11.49 17.17 15.12
C ARG A 167 -10.26 18.03 14.96
N GLU A 168 -9.25 17.72 15.74
CA GLU A 168 -7.99 18.44 15.78
C GLU A 168 -6.99 17.86 14.76
N PHE A 169 -7.11 16.57 14.41
CA PHE A 169 -6.27 15.90 13.43
C PHE A 169 -7.10 15.09 12.42
N PRO A 170 -7.48 15.66 11.25
CA PRO A 170 -8.34 15.00 10.27
C PRO A 170 -7.59 14.15 9.21
N TYR A 171 -6.26 14.06 9.28
CA TYR A 171 -5.40 13.51 8.22
C TYR A 171 -5.25 11.97 8.22
N TRP A 172 -6.27 11.24 8.68
CA TRP A 172 -6.20 9.80 8.90
C TRP A 172 -5.93 9.00 7.61
N LEU A 173 -6.56 9.35 6.48
CA LEU A 173 -6.32 8.61 5.22
C LEU A 173 -4.90 8.77 4.68
N TYR A 174 -4.20 9.84 5.06
CA TYR A 174 -2.83 10.07 4.64
C TYR A 174 -1.83 9.29 5.51
N PHE A 175 -2.00 9.35 6.83
CA PHE A 175 -1.00 8.80 7.77
C PHE A 175 -1.31 7.39 8.24
N ALA A 176 -2.57 6.98 8.35
CA ALA A 176 -2.93 5.72 8.99
C ALA A 176 -2.46 4.51 8.17
N SER A 177 -1.93 3.52 8.87
CA SER A 177 -1.50 2.27 8.27
C SER A 177 -2.69 1.38 7.94
N THR A 178 -2.79 0.99 6.66
CA THR A 178 -3.75 0.00 6.20
C THR A 178 -3.38 -1.43 6.57
N LYS A 179 -2.26 -1.63 7.29
CA LYS A 179 -1.83 -2.92 7.87
C LYS A 179 -2.36 -3.12 9.29
N SER A 180 -2.99 -2.10 9.87
CA SER A 180 -3.54 -2.12 11.23
C SER A 180 -5.08 -1.97 11.21
N SER A 181 -5.74 -2.24 12.34
CA SER A 181 -7.18 -1.99 12.52
C SER A 181 -7.50 -0.59 13.05
N SER A 182 -6.49 0.26 13.28
CA SER A 182 -6.68 1.57 13.90
C SER A 182 -7.58 2.49 13.06
N LEU A 183 -7.39 2.51 11.73
CA LEU A 183 -8.23 3.30 10.83
C LEU A 183 -9.70 2.84 10.85
N GLN A 184 -9.95 1.53 10.92
CA GLN A 184 -11.29 0.97 11.09
C GLN A 184 -11.91 1.35 12.45
N MET A 185 -11.14 1.22 13.54
CA MET A 185 -11.58 1.60 14.88
C MET A 185 -11.99 3.08 14.94
N ILE A 186 -11.18 3.97 14.34
CA ILE A 186 -11.47 5.41 14.27
C ILE A 186 -12.79 5.65 13.51
N ALA A 187 -12.98 4.99 12.36
CA ALA A 187 -14.22 5.11 11.58
C ALA A 187 -15.44 4.60 12.36
N LEU A 188 -15.34 3.47 13.05
CA LEU A 188 -16.43 2.90 13.84
C LEU A 188 -16.83 3.77 15.03
N CYS A 189 -15.87 4.49 15.64
CA CYS A 189 -16.17 5.48 16.69
C CYS A 189 -17.09 6.62 16.22
N HIS A 190 -17.28 6.80 14.91
CA HIS A 190 -18.16 7.82 14.33
C HIS A 190 -19.56 7.30 13.98
N LEU A 191 -19.86 6.00 14.16
CA LEU A 191 -21.22 5.45 14.04
C LEU A 191 -22.09 5.82 15.25
N PRO A 192 -23.41 5.57 15.26
CA PRO A 192 -24.16 5.50 16.52
C PRO A 192 -23.66 4.34 17.42
N PRO A 193 -23.63 4.49 18.76
CA PRO A 193 -23.30 3.39 19.68
C PRO A 193 -24.47 2.41 19.83
N GLY A 194 -24.19 1.19 20.29
CA GLY A 194 -25.21 0.20 20.65
C GLY A 194 -25.93 -0.45 19.46
N LEU A 195 -25.39 -0.29 18.25
CA LEU A 195 -25.94 -0.93 17.06
C LEU A 195 -25.67 -2.44 17.06
N THR A 196 -26.66 -3.22 16.68
CA THR A 196 -26.46 -4.64 16.35
C THR A 196 -25.54 -4.79 15.15
N LYS A 197 -24.97 -5.98 14.94
CA LYS A 197 -24.10 -6.25 13.77
C LYS A 197 -24.80 -5.93 12.43
N ASN A 198 -26.08 -6.29 12.30
CA ASN A 198 -26.85 -6.02 11.09
C ASN A 198 -27.07 -4.52 10.87
N GLU A 199 -27.36 -3.77 11.94
CA GLU A 199 -27.52 -2.32 11.87
C GLU A 199 -26.19 -1.63 11.56
N LYS A 200 -25.07 -2.08 12.15
CA LYS A 200 -23.74 -1.59 11.77
C LYS A 200 -23.48 -1.84 10.29
N ARG A 201 -23.75 -3.04 9.78
CA ARG A 201 -23.56 -3.37 8.35
C ARG A 201 -24.42 -2.50 7.42
N ALA A 202 -25.63 -2.15 7.84
CA ALA A 202 -26.51 -1.27 7.07
C ALA A 202 -26.09 0.21 7.12
N GLN A 203 -25.69 0.69 8.30
CA GLN A 203 -25.38 2.11 8.52
C GLN A 203 -23.94 2.47 8.17
N PHE A 204 -23.00 1.53 8.32
CA PHE A 204 -21.57 1.79 8.15
C PHE A 204 -21.22 2.33 6.77
N PRO A 205 -21.68 1.76 5.63
CA PRO A 205 -21.37 2.31 4.32
C PRO A 205 -21.84 3.76 4.13
N ILE A 206 -23.04 4.09 4.63
CA ILE A 206 -23.64 5.43 4.51
C ILE A 206 -22.85 6.43 5.35
N ARG A 207 -22.60 6.11 6.62
CA ARG A 207 -21.87 6.99 7.54
C ARG A 207 -20.39 7.12 7.17
N LEU A 208 -19.80 6.05 6.65
CA LEU A 208 -18.45 6.08 6.14
C LEU A 208 -18.36 7.00 4.92
N HIS A 209 -19.33 6.94 4.00
CA HIS A 209 -19.39 7.88 2.88
C HIS A 209 -19.43 9.33 3.36
N ASP A 210 -20.30 9.67 4.32
CA ASP A 210 -20.38 11.02 4.90
C ASP A 210 -19.03 11.45 5.53
N LEU A 211 -18.38 10.55 6.27
CA LEU A 211 -17.09 10.82 6.91
C LEU A 211 -15.95 11.01 5.88
N LEU A 212 -15.93 10.16 4.85
CA LEU A 212 -14.96 10.24 3.76
C LEU A 212 -15.12 11.55 3.00
N MET A 213 -16.32 11.82 2.49
CA MET A 213 -16.58 12.97 1.63
C MET A 213 -16.57 14.30 2.39
N GLY A 214 -17.12 14.33 3.61
CA GLY A 214 -17.26 15.55 4.37
C GLY A 214 -15.99 15.99 5.09
N ARG A 215 -15.02 15.10 5.28
CA ARG A 215 -13.87 15.38 6.16
C ARG A 215 -12.56 14.77 5.71
N TRP A 216 -12.51 13.47 5.49
CA TRP A 216 -11.23 12.79 5.31
C TRP A 216 -10.63 12.93 3.93
N ILE A 217 -11.44 12.93 2.86
CA ILE A 217 -10.96 13.19 1.50
C ILE A 217 -10.50 14.65 1.35
N PRO A 218 -11.26 15.67 1.83
CA PRO A 218 -10.75 17.04 1.86
C PRO A 218 -9.39 17.16 2.59
N ALA A 219 -9.27 16.56 3.78
CA ALA A 219 -8.02 16.58 4.53
C ALA A 219 -6.88 15.81 3.83
N LEU A 220 -7.18 14.71 3.13
CA LEU A 220 -6.21 13.99 2.31
C LEU A 220 -5.68 14.87 1.17
N ASN A 221 -6.57 15.60 0.48
CA ASN A 221 -6.19 16.50 -0.60
C ASN A 221 -5.32 17.66 -0.10
N GLU A 222 -5.71 18.28 1.03
CA GLU A 222 -4.91 19.31 1.70
C GLU A 222 -3.51 18.77 2.05
N MET A 223 -3.45 17.55 2.59
CA MET A 223 -2.18 16.94 2.99
C MET A 223 -1.30 16.60 1.78
N ALA A 224 -1.91 16.16 0.68
CA ALA A 224 -1.22 15.88 -0.57
C ALA A 224 -0.62 17.15 -1.19
N GLU A 225 -1.35 18.26 -1.14
CA GLU A 225 -0.86 19.57 -1.58
C GLU A 225 0.30 20.05 -0.70
N PHE A 226 0.14 20.03 0.63
CA PHE A 226 1.20 20.40 1.57
C PHE A 226 2.46 19.55 1.37
N ALA A 227 2.28 18.23 1.20
CA ALA A 227 3.36 17.30 0.99
C ALA A 227 3.92 17.35 -0.44
N GLY A 228 3.37 18.16 -1.35
CA GLY A 228 3.80 18.26 -2.74
C GLY A 228 3.77 16.92 -3.48
N LEU A 229 2.72 16.11 -3.25
CA LEU A 229 2.55 14.82 -3.91
C LEU A 229 2.19 15.00 -5.38
N ALA A 230 2.74 14.15 -6.23
CA ALA A 230 2.29 14.01 -7.61
C ALA A 230 0.86 13.43 -7.65
N PRO A 231 0.03 13.80 -8.65
CA PRO A 231 -1.34 13.30 -8.78
C PRO A 231 -1.46 11.77 -8.77
N GLU A 232 -0.48 11.09 -9.36
CA GLU A 232 -0.41 9.63 -9.42
C GLU A 232 -0.27 9.02 -8.02
N VAL A 233 0.58 9.60 -7.18
CA VAL A 233 0.78 9.17 -5.79
C VAL A 233 -0.47 9.45 -4.96
N LEU A 234 -1.11 10.61 -5.13
CA LEU A 234 -2.37 10.92 -4.45
C LEU A 234 -3.46 9.90 -4.79
N ARG A 235 -3.54 9.48 -6.07
CA ARG A 235 -4.46 8.43 -6.49
C ARG A 235 -4.17 7.11 -5.77
N GLU A 236 -2.92 6.71 -5.65
CA GLU A 236 -2.54 5.49 -4.92
C GLU A 236 -2.85 5.55 -3.43
N VAL A 237 -2.62 6.70 -2.77
CA VAL A 237 -3.01 6.88 -1.36
C VAL A 237 -4.52 6.76 -1.22
N SER A 238 -5.27 7.38 -2.13
CA SER A 238 -6.74 7.32 -2.15
C SER A 238 -7.24 5.90 -2.39
N ASP A 239 -6.71 5.21 -3.41
CA ASP A 239 -7.08 3.83 -3.77
C ASP A 239 -6.79 2.86 -2.62
N ARG A 240 -5.62 3.01 -1.95
CA ARG A 240 -5.26 2.21 -0.77
C ARG A 240 -6.22 2.46 0.40
N ALA A 241 -6.55 3.71 0.68
CA ALA A 241 -7.42 4.08 1.77
C ALA A 241 -8.88 3.63 1.55
N ILE A 242 -9.38 3.75 0.31
CA ILE A 242 -10.71 3.27 -0.08
C ILE A 242 -10.74 1.73 -0.07
N GLY A 243 -9.74 1.10 -0.67
CA GLY A 243 -9.60 -0.36 -0.72
C GLY A 243 -9.57 -1.00 0.67
N TYR A 244 -8.92 -0.35 1.65
CA TYR A 244 -8.92 -0.80 3.04
C TYR A 244 -10.33 -1.03 3.59
N PHE A 245 -11.25 -0.08 3.37
CA PHE A 245 -12.63 -0.23 3.82
C PHE A 245 -13.41 -1.25 2.99
N SER A 246 -13.12 -1.40 1.70
CA SER A 246 -13.76 -2.43 0.86
C SER A 246 -13.38 -3.85 1.27
N THR A 247 -12.13 -4.09 1.67
CA THR A 247 -11.66 -5.41 2.14
C THR A 247 -12.08 -5.69 3.58
N THR A 248 -12.08 -4.66 4.45
CA THR A 248 -12.35 -4.81 5.88
C THR A 248 -13.85 -4.74 6.23
N ALA A 249 -14.69 -4.11 5.39
CA ALA A 249 -16.15 -4.09 5.56
C ALA A 249 -16.83 -5.44 5.28
N ALA A 250 -16.06 -6.50 4.97
CA ALA A 250 -16.55 -7.86 4.83
C ALA A 250 -16.78 -8.58 6.17
N VAL A 251 -16.59 -7.91 7.32
CA VAL A 251 -16.76 -8.46 8.68
C VAL A 251 -18.09 -8.07 9.31
#